data_AF-R9ILI8-F1
#
_entry.id   AF-R9ILI8-F1
#
_cell.length_a   1.000
_cell.length_b   1.000
_cell.length_c   1.000
_cell.angle_alpha   90.00
_cell.angle_beta   90.00
_cell.angle_gamma   90.00
#
_symmetry.space_group_name_H-M   'P 1'
#
loop_
_entity.id
_entity.type
_entity.pdbx_description
1 polymer ?
#
loop_
_entity_poly.entity_id
_entity_poly.type
_entity_poly.pdbx_seq_one_letter_code
_entity_poly.pdbx_strand_id
1 'polypeptide(L)'
;MRLSPLSSIRLSRKKSSALRLRTKYCTKGGQKQKSDRNIRKRTTAQIVAFIQNNLIYYSASQLCNALKFPRSTYYKALVCVPSNRWQEYETFGQKVKQAYEDSKKRYGAVKICHILNDSGTPCSIKRIQRHMAE
;
A
#
# COMPACT_ATOMS: atom_id res chain seq x y z
N MET A 1 5.53 11.80 -53.37
CA MET A 1 4.28 11.89 -52.58
C MET A 1 4.59 11.56 -51.13
N ARG A 2 4.26 12.43 -50.16
CA ARG A 2 4.46 12.14 -48.72
C ARG A 2 3.15 11.59 -48.13
N LEU A 3 3.14 10.32 -47.73
CA LEU A 3 2.02 9.73 -47.00
C LEU A 3 1.96 10.32 -45.58
N SER A 4 0.76 10.72 -45.15
CA SER A 4 0.56 11.41 -43.87
C SER A 4 0.63 10.46 -42.66
N PRO A 5 1.19 10.89 -41.51
CA PRO A 5 1.51 10.01 -40.38
C PRO A 5 0.29 9.60 -39.51
N LEU A 6 -0.93 9.75 -40.03
CA LEU A 6 -2.17 9.54 -39.27
C LEU A 6 -2.81 8.15 -39.44
N SER A 7 -2.21 7.27 -40.26
CA SER A 7 -2.70 5.91 -40.49
C SER A 7 -2.29 4.91 -39.39
N SER A 8 -1.14 5.09 -38.74
CA SER A 8 -0.64 4.19 -37.68
C SER A 8 -1.41 4.27 -36.35
N ILE A 9 -2.01 5.43 -36.06
CA ILE A 9 -2.74 5.68 -34.80
C ILE A 9 -4.09 4.92 -34.77
N ARG A 10 -4.64 4.53 -35.93
CA ARG A 10 -5.99 3.96 -36.05
C ARG A 10 -6.08 2.45 -35.74
N LEU A 11 -5.00 1.80 -35.31
CA LEU A 11 -4.98 0.36 -34.95
C LEU A 11 -5.01 0.06 -33.43
N SER A 12 -5.04 1.08 -32.57
CA SER A 12 -5.01 0.92 -31.09
C SER A 12 -6.36 1.16 -30.37
N ARG A 13 -7.50 1.10 -31.08
CA ARG A 13 -8.85 1.30 -30.51
C ARG A 13 -9.72 0.04 -30.36
N LYS A 14 -9.27 -1.15 -30.80
CA LYS A 14 -10.08 -2.39 -30.82
C LYS A 14 -9.53 -3.58 -29.99
N LYS A 15 -8.55 -3.38 -29.10
CA LYS A 15 -7.97 -4.46 -28.25
C LYS A 15 -8.24 -4.34 -26.75
N SER A 16 -9.25 -3.56 -26.34
CA SER A 16 -9.59 -3.36 -24.90
C SER A 16 -10.66 -4.31 -24.36
N SER A 17 -11.31 -5.10 -25.21
CA SER A 17 -12.46 -5.96 -24.85
C SER A 17 -12.08 -7.38 -24.41
N ALA A 18 -10.84 -7.83 -24.65
CA ALA A 18 -10.44 -9.24 -24.54
C ALA A 18 -9.93 -9.68 -23.16
N LEU A 19 -9.83 -8.79 -22.17
CA LEU A 19 -9.41 -9.12 -20.79
C LEU A 19 -10.59 -9.15 -19.81
N ARG A 20 -11.69 -9.77 -20.23
CA ARG A 20 -12.66 -10.38 -19.31
C ARG A 20 -12.59 -11.89 -19.49
N LEU A 21 -12.09 -12.60 -18.46
CA LEU A 21 -12.52 -13.93 -17.99
C LEU A 21 -11.55 -14.43 -16.92
N ARG A 22 -12.01 -15.37 -16.07
CA ARG A 22 -11.26 -16.08 -15.01
C ARG A 22 -10.92 -15.28 -13.73
N THR A 23 -11.93 -14.70 -13.10
CA THR A 23 -11.99 -14.71 -11.62
C THR A 23 -12.59 -16.05 -11.15
N LYS A 24 -11.74 -17.05 -10.85
CA LYS A 24 -12.15 -18.26 -10.12
C LYS A 24 -11.91 -18.07 -8.61
N TYR A 25 -12.80 -18.64 -7.80
CA TYR A 25 -12.92 -18.40 -6.35
C TYR A 25 -11.95 -19.25 -5.52
N CYS A 26 -11.47 -18.71 -4.38
CA CYS A 26 -10.89 -19.48 -3.26
C CYS A 26 -11.34 -18.88 -1.91
N THR A 27 -11.65 -19.72 -0.91
CA THR A 27 -12.09 -19.39 0.48
C THR A 27 -11.66 -20.52 1.44
N LYS A 28 -11.68 -20.45 2.78
CA LYS A 28 -12.28 -19.50 3.76
C LYS A 28 -11.29 -19.22 4.91
N GLY A 29 -11.55 -18.18 5.73
CA GLY A 29 -10.98 -18.07 7.09
C GLY A 29 -10.84 -16.64 7.61
N GLY A 30 -11.71 -16.09 8.48
CA GLY A 30 -12.96 -16.65 8.97
C GLY A 30 -13.52 -15.93 10.22
N GLN A 31 -13.98 -14.67 10.12
CA GLN A 31 -14.83 -14.02 11.14
C GLN A 31 -15.91 -13.15 10.49
N LYS A 32 -17.14 -13.16 11.04
CA LYS A 32 -18.30 -12.39 10.54
C LYS A 32 -18.26 -10.96 11.11
N GLN A 33 -18.46 -9.95 10.27
CA GLN A 33 -18.66 -8.56 10.70
C GLN A 33 -19.80 -7.89 9.90
N LYS A 34 -20.46 -6.92 10.54
CA LYS A 34 -21.76 -6.31 10.17
C LYS A 34 -21.69 -5.49 8.86
N SER A 35 -22.85 -5.19 8.29
CA SER A 35 -23.04 -4.65 6.93
C SER A 35 -22.23 -3.39 6.56
N ASP A 36 -22.00 -3.22 5.25
CA ASP A 36 -21.54 -2.01 4.53
C ASP A 36 -20.05 -1.63 4.45
N ARG A 37 -19.08 -2.51 4.78
CA ARG A 37 -17.64 -2.17 4.66
C ARG A 37 -16.70 -3.05 3.81
N ASN A 38 -17.18 -4.03 3.04
CA ASN A 38 -16.31 -5.04 2.38
C ASN A 38 -16.23 -5.03 0.83
N ILE A 39 -16.70 -3.98 0.14
CA ILE A 39 -16.84 -4.01 -1.33
C ILE A 39 -15.59 -3.52 -2.10
N ARG A 40 -14.77 -2.62 -1.54
CA ARG A 40 -13.56 -2.11 -2.23
C ARG A 40 -12.36 -3.04 -2.05
N LYS A 41 -12.30 -4.08 -2.88
CA LYS A 41 -11.17 -5.03 -2.94
C LYS A 41 -9.90 -4.37 -3.50
N ARG A 42 -8.77 -4.66 -2.84
CA ARG A 42 -7.40 -4.09 -3.03
C ARG A 42 -7.21 -2.68 -2.46
N THR A 43 -6.07 -2.48 -1.80
CA THR A 43 -5.65 -1.17 -1.28
C THR A 43 -5.09 -0.28 -2.40
N THR A 44 -5.08 1.04 -2.18
CA THR A 44 -4.49 2.01 -3.14
C THR A 44 -3.06 1.65 -3.51
N ALA A 45 -2.23 1.26 -2.53
CA ALA A 45 -0.85 0.85 -2.76
C ALA A 45 -0.74 -0.40 -3.66
N GLN A 46 -1.57 -1.42 -3.44
CA GLN A 46 -1.60 -2.62 -4.28
C GLN A 46 -2.02 -2.32 -5.73
N ILE A 47 -2.93 -1.35 -5.92
CA ILE A 47 -3.36 -0.91 -7.26
C ILE A 47 -2.23 -0.14 -7.96
N VAL A 48 -1.54 0.77 -7.26
CA VAL A 48 -0.41 1.55 -7.80
C VAL A 48 0.75 0.63 -8.18
N ALA A 49 1.14 -0.31 -7.30
CA ALA A 49 2.19 -1.29 -7.58
C ALA A 49 1.83 -2.19 -8.78
N PHE A 50 0.57 -2.64 -8.89
CA PHE A 50 0.12 -3.37 -10.07
C PHE A 50 0.22 -2.53 -11.36
N ILE A 51 -0.12 -1.24 -11.31
CA ILE A 51 0.01 -0.34 -12.46
C ILE A 51 1.49 -0.21 -12.85
N GLN A 52 2.38 0.08 -11.90
CA GLN A 52 3.84 0.21 -12.10
C GLN A 52 4.44 -1.00 -12.80
N ASN A 53 4.15 -2.22 -12.31
CA ASN A 53 4.65 -3.47 -12.89
C ASN A 53 4.17 -3.74 -14.33
N ASN A 54 3.10 -3.08 -14.78
CA ASN A 54 2.51 -3.29 -16.11
C ASN A 54 2.76 -2.11 -17.08
N LEU A 55 3.52 -1.08 -16.68
CA LEU A 55 3.84 0.08 -17.53
C LEU A 55 4.66 -0.29 -18.78
N ILE A 56 5.35 -1.43 -18.77
CA ILE A 56 6.11 -1.96 -19.92
C ILE A 56 5.18 -2.29 -21.10
N TYR A 57 3.95 -2.75 -20.82
CA TYR A 57 3.01 -3.25 -21.84
C TYR A 57 1.83 -2.32 -22.10
N TYR A 58 1.44 -1.50 -21.12
CA TYR A 58 0.25 -0.65 -21.18
C TYR A 58 0.49 0.71 -20.54
N SER A 59 -0.11 1.75 -21.11
CA SER A 59 -0.08 3.08 -20.47
C SER A 59 -0.86 3.08 -19.15
N ALA A 60 -0.41 3.87 -18.16
CA ALA A 60 -1.13 4.11 -16.92
C ALA A 60 -2.60 4.53 -17.16
N SER A 61 -2.84 5.28 -18.25
CA SER A 61 -4.15 5.68 -18.73
C SER A 61 -5.08 4.49 -19.04
N GLN A 62 -4.59 3.48 -19.77
CA GLN A 62 -5.34 2.26 -20.10
C GLN A 62 -5.58 1.41 -18.84
N LEU A 63 -4.56 1.26 -17.99
CA LEU A 63 -4.65 0.46 -16.76
C LEU A 63 -5.64 1.07 -15.75
N CYS A 64 -5.62 2.39 -15.54
CA CYS A 64 -6.59 3.08 -14.69
C CYS A 64 -8.03 2.90 -15.20
N ASN A 65 -8.25 3.03 -16.51
CA ASN A 65 -9.58 2.78 -17.11
C ASN A 65 -10.05 1.34 -16.91
N ALA A 66 -9.19 0.35 -17.16
CA ALA A 66 -9.52 -1.07 -17.02
C ALA A 66 -9.89 -1.45 -15.58
N LEU A 67 -9.18 -0.88 -14.60
CA LEU A 67 -9.41 -1.09 -13.17
C LEU A 67 -10.54 -0.23 -12.58
N LYS A 68 -11.14 0.67 -13.37
CA LYS A 68 -12.05 1.74 -12.92
C LYS A 68 -11.46 2.59 -11.77
N PHE A 69 -10.15 2.80 -11.81
CA PHE A 69 -9.41 3.56 -10.81
C PHE A 69 -9.21 5.02 -11.26
N PRO A 70 -9.45 6.04 -10.42
CA PRO A 70 -9.28 7.43 -10.83
C PRO A 70 -7.81 7.78 -11.10
N ARG A 71 -7.52 8.35 -12.28
CA ARG A 71 -6.16 8.80 -12.66
C ARG A 71 -5.56 9.78 -11.66
N SER A 72 -6.36 10.71 -11.13
CA SER A 72 -5.92 11.69 -10.13
C SER A 72 -5.41 10.99 -8.85
N THR A 73 -6.03 9.90 -8.42
CA THR A 73 -5.57 9.11 -7.27
C THR A 73 -4.26 8.38 -7.56
N TYR A 74 -4.04 7.90 -8.80
CA TYR A 74 -2.77 7.30 -9.21
C TYR A 74 -1.61 8.30 -9.12
N TYR A 75 -1.73 9.45 -9.79
CA TYR A 75 -0.66 10.46 -9.77
C TYR A 75 -0.47 11.08 -8.38
N LYS A 76 -1.56 11.27 -7.60
CA LYS A 76 -1.45 11.69 -6.19
C LYS A 76 -0.66 10.68 -5.35
N ALA A 77 -0.85 9.37 -5.57
CA ALA A 77 -0.12 8.35 -4.82
C ALA A 77 1.38 8.29 -5.18
N LEU A 78 1.76 8.59 -6.43
CA LEU A 78 3.17 8.68 -6.84
C LEU A 78 3.91 9.87 -6.20
N VAL A 79 3.23 10.99 -6.02
CA VAL A 79 3.80 12.24 -5.46
C VAL A 79 3.62 12.31 -3.93
N CYS A 80 2.93 11.33 -3.32
CA CYS A 80 2.61 11.35 -1.89
C CYS A 80 3.86 11.08 -1.03
N VAL A 81 4.49 12.15 -0.55
CA VAL A 81 5.49 12.08 0.51
C VAL A 81 4.80 11.70 1.84
N PRO A 82 5.38 10.81 2.66
CA PRO A 82 4.87 10.56 4.01
C PRO A 82 4.93 11.84 4.87
N SER A 83 3.92 12.05 5.72
CA SER A 83 3.92 13.16 6.68
C SER A 83 5.00 12.95 7.75
N ASN A 84 5.60 14.04 8.25
CA ASN A 84 6.57 14.03 9.35
C ASN A 84 6.07 13.19 10.54
N ARG A 85 4.79 13.36 10.94
CA ARG A 85 4.16 12.58 12.01
C ARG A 85 4.15 11.07 11.72
N TRP A 86 4.00 10.67 10.46
CA TRP A 86 4.06 9.26 10.07
C TRP A 86 5.50 8.75 10.13
N GLN A 87 6.48 9.54 9.68
CA GLN A 87 7.91 9.20 9.80
C GLN A 87 8.34 9.06 11.28
N GLU A 88 7.91 9.96 12.16
CA GLU A 88 8.12 9.87 13.62
C GLU A 88 7.45 8.63 14.24
N TYR A 89 6.30 8.20 13.71
CA TYR A 89 5.60 7.00 14.17
C TYR A 89 6.35 5.73 13.74
N GLU A 90 6.76 5.67 12.47
CA GLU A 90 7.48 4.56 11.86
C GLU A 90 8.87 4.38 12.50
N THR A 91 9.66 5.45 12.59
CA THR A 91 10.99 5.43 13.22
C THR A 91 10.94 5.09 14.70
N PHE A 92 9.90 5.54 15.42
CA PHE A 92 9.70 5.14 16.81
C PHE A 92 9.30 3.67 16.95
N GLY A 93 8.39 3.17 16.10
CA GLY A 93 8.01 1.76 16.06
C GLY A 93 9.20 0.85 15.76
N GLN A 94 10.09 1.25 14.86
CA GLN A 94 11.35 0.56 14.57
C GLN A 94 12.26 0.48 15.80
N LYS A 95 12.43 1.56 16.57
CA LYS A 95 13.19 1.54 17.84
C LYS A 95 12.59 0.60 18.88
N VAL A 96 11.27 0.61 19.06
CA VAL A 96 10.55 -0.32 19.95
C VAL A 96 10.79 -1.77 19.54
N LYS A 97 10.69 -2.05 18.23
CA LYS A 97 10.91 -3.39 17.68
C LYS A 97 12.35 -3.86 17.87
N GLN A 98 13.34 -2.98 17.63
CA GLN A 98 14.75 -3.31 17.85
C GLN A 98 15.01 -3.67 19.31
N ALA A 99 14.61 -2.82 20.26
CA ALA A 99 14.78 -3.07 21.69
C ALA A 99 14.09 -4.38 22.16
N TYR A 100 12.98 -4.79 21.54
CA TYR A 100 12.31 -6.05 21.82
C TYR A 100 13.08 -7.27 21.29
N GLU A 101 13.61 -7.20 20.07
CA GLU A 101 14.45 -8.25 19.47
C GLU A 101 15.79 -8.39 20.22
N ASP A 102 16.45 -7.28 20.57
CA ASP A 102 17.68 -7.25 21.39
C ASP A 102 17.46 -7.91 22.76
N SER A 103 16.28 -7.68 23.35
CA SER A 103 15.83 -8.30 24.60
C SER A 103 15.44 -9.79 24.46
N LYS A 104 15.70 -10.41 23.29
CA LYS A 104 15.29 -11.78 22.94
C LYS A 104 13.80 -12.02 23.19
N LYS A 105 12.95 -11.02 22.91
CA LYS A 105 11.48 -11.04 23.06
C LYS A 105 10.97 -11.25 24.50
N ARG A 106 11.84 -11.17 25.50
CA ARG A 106 11.50 -11.45 26.91
C ARG A 106 10.82 -10.28 27.63
N TYR A 107 11.05 -9.06 27.16
CA TYR A 107 10.62 -7.84 27.87
C TYR A 107 9.34 -7.26 27.29
N GLY A 108 8.39 -6.95 28.18
CA GLY A 108 7.16 -6.24 27.84
C GLY A 108 7.35 -4.72 27.84
N ALA A 109 6.29 -4.00 27.47
CA ALA A 109 6.28 -2.55 27.24
C ALA A 109 6.90 -1.71 28.38
N VAL A 110 6.76 -2.13 29.65
CA VAL A 110 7.34 -1.41 30.81
C VAL A 110 8.88 -1.44 30.75
N LYS A 111 9.49 -2.63 30.60
CA LYS A 111 10.95 -2.77 30.54
C LYS A 111 11.53 -2.12 29.28
N ILE A 112 10.85 -2.23 28.14
CA ILE A 112 11.23 -1.53 26.91
C ILE A 112 11.18 0.00 27.11
N CYS A 113 10.21 0.51 27.90
CA CYS A 113 10.12 1.93 28.21
C CYS A 113 11.35 2.44 28.95
N HIS A 114 11.86 1.68 29.92
CA HIS A 114 13.09 2.05 30.62
C HIS A 114 14.29 2.05 29.66
N ILE A 115 14.49 0.99 28.87
CA ILE A 115 15.57 0.89 27.87
C ILE A 115 15.54 2.07 26.86
N LEU A 116 14.33 2.48 26.42
CA LEU A 116 14.17 3.62 25.50
C LEU A 116 14.41 4.97 26.18
N ASN A 117 14.09 5.11 27.47
CA ASN A 117 14.41 6.30 28.25
C ASN A 117 15.93 6.40 28.51
N ASP A 118 16.57 5.29 28.87
CA ASP A 118 18.01 5.20 29.14
C ASP A 118 18.85 5.51 27.88
N SER A 119 18.33 5.15 26.69
CA SER A 119 18.90 5.51 25.39
C SER A 119 18.49 6.91 24.88
N GLY A 120 17.93 7.76 25.75
CA GLY A 120 17.66 9.17 25.48
C GLY A 120 16.37 9.46 24.69
N THR A 121 15.46 8.49 24.54
CA THR A 121 14.15 8.68 23.90
C THR A 121 13.01 8.64 24.93
N PRO A 122 12.68 9.76 25.61
CA PRO A 122 11.67 9.78 26.68
C PRO A 122 10.28 9.41 26.13
N CYS A 123 9.73 8.31 26.63
CA CYS A 123 8.49 7.72 26.13
C CYS A 123 7.52 7.33 27.24
N SER A 124 6.24 7.26 26.89
CA SER A 124 5.21 6.72 27.76
C SER A 124 4.92 5.25 27.45
N ILE A 125 4.65 4.46 28.49
CA ILE A 125 4.29 3.03 28.37
C ILE A 125 3.10 2.85 27.41
N LYS A 126 2.14 3.78 27.40
CA LYS A 126 0.98 3.80 26.47
C LYS A 126 1.34 4.06 25.00
N ARG A 127 2.48 4.69 24.70
CA ARG A 127 2.98 4.79 23.32
C ARG A 127 3.52 3.43 22.87
N ILE A 128 4.36 2.80 23.69
CA ILE A 128 4.97 1.49 23.40
C ILE A 128 3.91 0.39 23.30
N GLN A 129 2.93 0.36 24.20
CA GLN A 129 1.82 -0.60 24.16
C GLN A 129 1.04 -0.59 22.84
N ARG A 130 0.93 0.56 22.15
CA ARG A 130 0.29 0.63 20.83
C ARG A 130 1.13 -0.05 19.76
N HIS A 131 2.42 0.27 19.68
CA HIS A 131 3.34 -0.34 18.72
C HIS A 131 3.64 -1.83 18.98
N MET A 132 3.39 -2.33 20.20
CA MET A 132 3.48 -3.76 20.50
C MET A 132 2.17 -4.54 20.24
N ALA A 133 1.07 -3.84 19.92
CA ALA A 133 -0.24 -4.42 19.65
C ALA A 133 -0.64 -4.37 18.16
N GLU A 134 0.19 -3.76 17.32
CA GLU A 134 0.11 -3.74 15.85
C GLU A 134 0.75 -5.00 15.23
#